data_AF-A0A5E4C1U0-F1
#
_entry.id   AF-A0A5E4C1U0-F1
#
_cell.length_a   1.000
_cell.length_b   1.000
_cell.length_c   1.000
_cell.angle_alpha   90.00
_cell.angle_beta   90.00
_cell.angle_gamma   90.00
#
_symmetry.space_group_name_H-M   'P 1'
#
loop_
_entity.id
_entity.type
_entity.pdbx_description
1 polymer ?
#
loop_
_entity_poly.entity_id
_entity_poly.type
_entity_poly.pdbx_seq_one_letter_code
_entity_poly.pdbx_strand_id
1 'polypeptide(L)'
;MLVSPLQGYYVVAVVKKSDADVTWDTLRGKKSCHTAVGTSAGWNIPMGLIHNQTGSCKFGILKALSELPTAHLLLSNPLSGSAACSTSALRVVLLEGCLVEKGDVAFVKHSAVLQNTDGKNTEAWAKNLKQKDFELLCPDGTRKPVTEAHSCHLATVPNHAVVSRKDKADFVRRILFNQQELFGRNGFEYLMFQLFESSTKDLLFSDDTECLANLQNKTTYEKFLGPEYLVAMANLKPCLTSELLEACTFHRK
;
A
#
# COMPACT_ATOMS: atom_id res chain seq x y z
N MET A 1 15.77 23.88 -5.44
CA MET A 1 16.23 23.10 -4.27
C MET A 1 16.25 21.62 -4.65
N LEU A 2 17.32 20.89 -4.37
CA LEU A 2 17.36 19.43 -4.57
C LEU A 2 16.53 18.77 -3.47
N VAL A 3 15.24 18.54 -3.74
CA VAL A 3 14.38 17.80 -2.81
C VAL A 3 14.81 16.32 -2.86
N SER A 4 15.28 15.81 -1.73
CA SER A 4 15.64 14.40 -1.57
C SER A 4 14.36 13.56 -1.47
N PRO A 5 14.31 12.38 -2.12
CA PRO A 5 13.16 11.51 -2.00
C PRO A 5 13.00 11.03 -0.54
N LEU A 6 11.78 11.15 -0.02
CA LEU A 6 11.39 10.64 1.30
C LEU A 6 11.76 9.16 1.44
N GLN A 7 12.03 8.75 2.68
CA GLN A 7 12.60 7.45 3.08
C GLN A 7 11.68 6.22 2.88
N GLY A 8 10.71 6.31 1.97
CA GLY A 8 9.63 5.33 1.82
C GLY A 8 8.60 5.43 2.94
N TYR A 9 7.79 4.39 3.10
CA TYR A 9 6.82 4.26 4.18
C TYR A 9 6.85 2.85 4.78
N TYR A 10 6.44 2.76 6.04
CA TYR A 10 6.32 1.48 6.73
C TYR A 10 5.02 0.77 6.34
N VAL A 11 5.15 -0.50 5.96
CA VAL A 11 4.01 -1.41 5.84
C VAL A 11 3.79 -2.09 7.18
N VAL A 12 2.57 -2.02 7.69
CA VAL A 12 2.22 -2.54 9.01
C VAL A 12 1.00 -3.45 8.95
N ALA A 13 0.96 -4.43 9.85
CA ALA A 13 -0.22 -5.21 10.16
C ALA A 13 -0.85 -4.63 11.44
N VAL A 14 -2.08 -4.15 11.34
CA VAL A 14 -2.79 -3.46 12.41
C VAL A 14 -3.89 -4.36 12.94
N VAL A 15 -4.00 -4.47 14.26
CA VAL A 15 -5.03 -5.24 14.95
C VAL A 15 -5.69 -4.36 16.01
N LYS A 16 -6.89 -4.76 16.45
CA LYS A 16 -7.53 -4.12 17.60
C LYS A 16 -6.79 -4.52 18.88
N LYS A 17 -6.62 -3.56 19.78
CA LYS A 17 -6.03 -3.80 21.10
C LYS A 17 -6.88 -4.74 21.96
N SER A 18 -8.20 -4.77 21.73
CA SER A 18 -9.12 -5.71 22.39
C SER A 18 -8.81 -7.18 22.08
N ASP A 19 -8.22 -7.46 20.93
CA ASP A 19 -8.08 -8.82 20.41
C ASP A 19 -6.69 -9.38 20.78
N ALA A 20 -6.43 -9.54 22.08
CA ALA A 20 -5.10 -9.86 22.63
C ALA A 20 -4.46 -11.15 22.06
N ASP A 21 -5.28 -12.12 21.65
CA ASP A 21 -4.81 -13.42 21.14
C ASP A 21 -4.32 -13.38 19.68
N VAL A 22 -4.53 -12.26 18.98
CA VAL A 22 -4.08 -12.09 17.59
C VAL A 22 -2.61 -11.64 17.61
N THR A 23 -1.74 -12.48 17.07
CA THR A 23 -0.31 -12.22 16.84
C THR A 23 0.04 -12.59 15.41
N TRP A 24 1.27 -12.30 14.96
CA TRP A 24 1.73 -12.68 13.63
C TRP A 24 1.63 -14.20 13.39
N ASP A 25 1.94 -15.00 14.41
CA ASP A 25 1.93 -16.46 14.33
C ASP A 25 0.52 -17.06 14.36
N THR A 26 -0.47 -16.34 14.91
CA THR A 26 -1.86 -16.79 15.02
C THR A 26 -2.78 -16.22 13.94
N LEU A 27 -2.22 -15.60 12.89
CA LEU A 27 -2.99 -15.02 11.77
C LEU A 27 -3.79 -16.05 10.96
N ARG A 28 -3.39 -17.33 10.99
CA ARG A 28 -4.05 -18.39 10.23
C ARG A 28 -5.52 -18.53 10.67
N GLY A 29 -6.44 -18.44 9.70
CA GLY A 29 -7.88 -18.54 9.94
C GLY A 29 -8.54 -17.26 10.42
N LYS A 30 -7.77 -16.18 10.65
CA LYS A 30 -8.30 -14.86 10.97
C LYS A 30 -8.78 -14.14 9.72
N LYS A 31 -9.69 -13.19 9.90
CA LYS A 31 -10.21 -12.34 8.83
C LYS A 31 -9.26 -11.19 8.59
N SER A 32 -8.86 -10.99 7.33
CA SER A 32 -7.89 -9.96 6.95
C SER A 32 -8.49 -8.91 6.04
N CYS A 33 -7.95 -7.71 6.17
CA CYS A 33 -8.28 -6.54 5.36
C CYS A 33 -7.08 -6.18 4.49
N HIS A 34 -7.31 -6.10 3.18
CA HIS A 34 -6.30 -5.83 2.18
C HIS A 34 -6.76 -4.68 1.29
N THR A 35 -5.89 -3.71 1.00
CA THR A 35 -6.21 -2.60 0.08
C THR A 35 -6.64 -3.15 -1.28
N ALA A 36 -5.72 -3.75 -2.01
CA ALA A 36 -5.98 -4.46 -3.25
C ALA A 36 -4.87 -5.48 -3.52
N VAL A 37 -5.23 -6.51 -4.28
CA VAL A 37 -4.29 -7.50 -4.80
C VAL A 37 -3.19 -6.79 -5.61
N GLY A 38 -1.94 -7.18 -5.39
CA GLY A 38 -0.78 -6.64 -6.10
C GLY A 38 -0.21 -5.32 -5.54
N THR A 39 -0.86 -4.69 -4.57
CA THR A 39 -0.31 -3.51 -3.88
C THR A 39 0.78 -3.90 -2.90
N SER A 40 1.75 -3.01 -2.65
CA SER A 40 2.85 -3.28 -1.73
C SER A 40 2.39 -3.54 -0.29
N ALA A 41 1.67 -2.59 0.31
CA ALA A 41 1.25 -2.67 1.70
C ALA A 41 0.15 -3.70 1.94
N GLY A 42 -0.86 -3.71 1.07
CA GLY A 42 -2.05 -4.54 1.27
C GLY A 42 -1.89 -5.97 0.80
N TRP A 43 -0.90 -6.31 -0.03
CA TRP A 43 -0.80 -7.64 -0.61
C TRP A 43 0.63 -8.18 -0.67
N ASN A 44 1.53 -7.53 -1.42
CA ASN A 44 2.81 -8.14 -1.78
C ASN A 44 3.70 -8.44 -0.58
N ILE A 45 3.82 -7.48 0.35
CA ILE A 45 4.61 -7.65 1.56
C ILE A 45 3.98 -8.71 2.49
N PRO A 46 2.72 -8.59 2.95
CA PRO A 46 2.16 -9.58 3.86
C PRO A 46 2.06 -10.97 3.24
N MET A 47 1.66 -11.10 1.97
CA MET A 47 1.56 -12.41 1.31
C MET A 47 2.93 -13.03 1.05
N GLY A 48 3.95 -12.21 0.73
CA GLY A 48 5.32 -12.68 0.58
C GLY A 48 5.88 -13.25 1.88
N LEU A 49 5.61 -12.62 3.02
CA LEU A 49 6.00 -13.11 4.35
C LEU A 49 5.25 -14.39 4.73
N ILE A 50 3.93 -14.43 4.52
CA ILE A 50 3.10 -15.62 4.81
C ILE A 50 3.49 -16.80 3.91
N HIS A 51 3.77 -16.55 2.63
CA HIS A 51 4.26 -17.59 1.73
C HIS A 51 5.62 -18.12 2.19
N ASN A 52 6.53 -17.23 2.61
CA ASN A 52 7.85 -17.65 3.12
C ASN A 52 7.75 -18.58 4.35
N GLN A 53 6.75 -18.36 5.21
CA GLN A 53 6.53 -19.22 6.38
C GLN A 53 5.79 -20.54 6.05
N THR A 54 4.83 -20.50 5.11
CA THR A 54 3.90 -21.62 4.90
C THR A 54 4.20 -22.46 3.65
N GLY A 55 4.97 -21.93 2.70
CA GLY A 55 5.19 -22.51 1.37
C GLY A 55 3.92 -22.64 0.51
N SER A 56 2.81 -22.01 0.91
CA SER A 56 1.50 -22.20 0.28
C SER A 56 1.07 -20.95 -0.50
N CYS A 57 0.76 -21.12 -1.79
CA CYS A 57 0.10 -20.10 -2.61
C CYS A 57 -1.43 -20.04 -2.38
N LYS A 58 -1.98 -20.91 -1.53
CA LYS A 58 -3.40 -20.88 -1.16
C LYS A 58 -3.61 -19.86 -0.05
N PHE A 59 -3.71 -18.58 -0.43
CA PHE A 59 -3.94 -17.48 0.50
C PHE A 59 -5.36 -17.43 1.09
N GLY A 60 -6.25 -18.34 0.67
CA GLY A 60 -7.57 -18.57 1.31
C GLY A 60 -7.51 -19.01 2.78
N ILE A 61 -6.30 -19.08 3.36
CA ILE A 61 -6.04 -19.18 4.80
C ILE A 61 -6.48 -17.92 5.56
N LEU A 62 -6.53 -16.77 4.88
CA LEU A 62 -7.10 -15.54 5.40
C LEU A 62 -8.46 -15.29 4.74
N LYS A 63 -9.50 -15.10 5.55
CA LYS A 63 -10.83 -14.76 5.02
C LYS A 63 -10.82 -13.29 4.65
N ALA A 64 -10.36 -12.99 3.43
CA ALA A 64 -10.28 -11.64 2.91
C ALA A 64 -11.69 -11.03 2.87
N LEU A 65 -11.92 -10.05 3.72
CA LEU A 65 -13.10 -9.20 3.65
C LEU A 65 -12.74 -8.04 2.73
N SER A 66 -13.11 -8.17 1.46
CA SER A 66 -13.11 -7.03 0.56
C SER A 66 -14.55 -6.55 0.44
N GLU A 67 -14.80 -5.30 0.83
CA GLU A 67 -16.10 -4.65 0.72
C GLU A 67 -16.41 -4.16 -0.69
N LEU A 68 -15.95 -4.89 -1.70
CA LEU A 68 -16.37 -4.71 -3.08
C LEU A 68 -17.16 -5.96 -3.48
N PRO A 69 -18.40 -5.82 -4.02
CA PRO A 69 -19.19 -6.93 -4.54
C PRO A 69 -18.47 -7.77 -5.61
N THR A 70 -17.33 -7.29 -6.12
CA THR A 70 -16.52 -7.90 -7.18
C THR A 70 -15.33 -8.73 -6.67
N ALA A 71 -14.97 -8.67 -5.38
CA ALA A 71 -13.78 -9.38 -4.89
C ALA A 71 -13.98 -10.89 -4.71
N HIS A 72 -15.24 -11.36 -4.60
CA HIS A 72 -15.54 -12.79 -4.70
C HIS A 72 -15.18 -13.36 -6.08
N LEU A 73 -15.08 -12.52 -7.12
CA LEU A 73 -14.77 -12.96 -8.48
C LEU A 73 -13.26 -13.09 -8.75
N LEU A 74 -12.41 -12.32 -8.06
CA LEU A 74 -10.97 -12.25 -8.36
C LEU A 74 -10.13 -13.38 -7.76
N LEU A 75 -10.66 -14.10 -6.77
CA LEU A 75 -10.01 -15.33 -6.26
C LEU A 75 -10.30 -16.57 -7.13
N SER A 76 -11.15 -16.44 -8.16
CA SER A 76 -11.59 -17.58 -8.97
C SER A 76 -11.44 -17.43 -10.48
N ASN A 77 -11.32 -16.22 -11.06
CA ASN A 77 -11.03 -16.06 -12.50
C ASN A 77 -10.45 -14.67 -12.86
N PRO A 78 -9.36 -14.57 -13.65
CA PRO A 78 -8.75 -13.28 -14.02
C PRO A 78 -9.44 -12.54 -15.17
N LEU A 79 -10.49 -13.11 -15.77
CA LEU A 79 -11.08 -12.65 -17.03
C LEU A 79 -12.54 -12.25 -16.86
N SER A 80 -12.81 -11.05 -16.34
CA SER A 80 -14.08 -10.35 -16.60
C SER A 80 -13.95 -8.88 -16.24
N GLY A 81 -13.84 -8.03 -17.27
CA GLY A 81 -13.85 -6.59 -17.11
C GLY A 81 -15.21 -6.08 -16.65
N SER A 82 -15.24 -5.41 -15.50
CA SER A 82 -16.22 -4.36 -15.20
C SER A 82 -15.70 -3.50 -14.06
N ALA A 83 -15.73 -2.20 -14.28
CA ALA A 83 -15.04 -1.16 -13.55
C ALA A 83 -15.65 -0.81 -12.18
N ALA A 84 -14.77 -0.64 -11.20
CA ALA A 84 -14.85 0.38 -10.14
C ALA A 84 -13.50 0.45 -9.39
N CYS A 85 -12.45 0.91 -10.07
CA CYS A 85 -11.19 1.26 -9.43
C CYS A 85 -11.23 2.74 -9.01
N SER A 86 -11.56 3.01 -7.74
CA SER A 86 -11.19 4.26 -7.09
C SER A 86 -10.23 3.92 -5.95
N THR A 87 -8.95 4.24 -6.14
CA THR A 87 -7.82 3.83 -5.29
C THR A 87 -7.76 4.55 -3.94
N SER A 88 -8.45 5.66 -3.76
CA SER A 88 -8.50 6.39 -2.51
C SER A 88 -9.69 6.05 -1.61
N ALA A 89 -10.85 5.74 -2.20
CA ALA A 89 -11.98 5.15 -1.49
C ALA A 89 -11.52 3.87 -0.76
N LEU A 90 -10.56 3.15 -1.35
CA LEU A 90 -9.92 1.99 -0.74
C LEU A 90 -9.21 2.29 0.59
N ARG A 91 -8.60 3.46 0.82
CA ARG A 91 -7.87 3.74 2.09
C ARG A 91 -8.84 3.96 3.25
N VAL A 92 -9.95 4.64 2.97
CA VAL A 92 -11.04 4.95 3.92
C VAL A 92 -11.80 3.66 4.25
N VAL A 93 -12.16 2.86 3.23
CA VAL A 93 -12.95 1.62 3.37
C VAL A 93 -12.26 0.53 4.23
N LEU A 94 -10.92 0.48 4.29
CA LEU A 94 -10.21 -0.57 5.02
C LEU A 94 -10.23 -0.40 6.54
N LEU A 95 -10.10 0.84 7.00
CA LEU A 95 -10.17 1.17 8.41
C LEU A 95 -11.63 1.33 8.85
N GLU A 96 -12.51 1.83 7.97
CA GLU A 96 -13.96 1.95 8.21
C GLU A 96 -14.65 0.60 8.34
N GLY A 97 -14.96 -0.07 7.22
CA GLY A 97 -15.83 -1.25 7.24
C GLY A 97 -15.10 -2.57 7.47
N CYS A 98 -13.80 -2.63 7.15
CA CYS A 98 -13.08 -3.89 7.29
C CYS A 98 -12.56 -4.13 8.72
N LEU A 99 -11.57 -3.38 9.23
CA LEU A 99 -10.97 -3.69 10.54
C LEU A 99 -11.89 -3.40 11.73
N VAL A 100 -12.62 -2.28 11.67
CA VAL A 100 -13.48 -1.86 12.78
C VAL A 100 -14.73 -2.72 12.88
N GLU A 101 -15.35 -3.10 11.75
CA GLU A 101 -16.61 -3.86 11.80
C GLU A 101 -16.48 -5.39 11.71
N LYS A 102 -15.53 -5.93 10.93
CA LYS A 102 -15.61 -7.35 10.52
C LYS A 102 -14.30 -8.14 10.56
N GLY A 103 -13.16 -7.48 10.41
CA GLY A 103 -11.82 -8.05 10.27
C GLY A 103 -11.05 -8.10 11.59
N ASP A 104 -10.08 -9.00 11.65
CA ASP A 104 -9.19 -9.20 12.80
C ASP A 104 -7.84 -8.50 12.59
N VAL A 105 -7.37 -8.40 11.35
CA VAL A 105 -6.10 -7.76 10.96
C VAL A 105 -6.25 -6.93 9.69
N ALA A 106 -5.59 -5.78 9.61
CA ALA A 106 -5.50 -4.97 8.39
C ALA A 106 -4.06 -4.71 7.97
N PHE A 107 -3.77 -4.90 6.69
CA PHE A 107 -2.47 -4.60 6.11
C PHE A 107 -2.50 -3.26 5.37
N VAL A 108 -1.84 -2.26 5.95
CA VAL A 108 -1.93 -0.86 5.50
C VAL A 108 -0.58 -0.14 5.61
N LYS A 109 -0.52 1.07 5.08
CA LYS A 109 0.58 2.02 5.36
C LYS A 109 0.44 2.52 6.80
N HIS A 110 1.55 2.69 7.51
CA HIS A 110 1.54 3.22 8.88
C HIS A 110 0.82 4.58 8.99
N SER A 111 1.03 5.47 8.03
CA SER A 111 0.39 6.79 7.98
C SER A 111 -1.14 6.71 7.90
N ALA A 112 -1.70 5.66 7.32
CA ALA A 112 -3.15 5.51 7.18
C ALA A 112 -3.84 5.37 8.54
N VAL A 113 -3.21 4.72 9.52
CA VAL A 113 -3.73 4.65 10.90
C VAL A 113 -3.74 6.05 11.50
N LEU A 114 -2.62 6.77 11.39
CA LEU A 114 -2.48 8.11 11.96
C LEU A 114 -3.41 9.15 11.35
N GLN A 115 -3.82 8.98 10.09
CA GLN A 115 -4.74 9.87 9.37
C GLN A 115 -6.20 9.63 9.75
N ASN A 116 -6.55 8.43 10.25
CA ASN A 116 -7.93 8.03 10.54
C ASN A 116 -8.25 7.91 12.04
N THR A 117 -7.30 8.24 12.91
CA THR A 117 -7.51 8.23 14.37
C THR A 117 -7.36 9.61 14.98
N ASP A 118 -7.79 9.73 16.24
CA ASP A 118 -7.64 10.92 17.08
C ASP A 118 -8.28 12.19 16.50
N GLY A 119 -9.39 12.00 15.79
CA GLY A 119 -10.19 13.10 15.23
C GLY A 119 -9.60 13.75 13.97
N LYS A 120 -8.58 13.15 13.36
CA LYS A 120 -8.02 13.65 12.09
C LYS A 120 -8.91 13.38 10.88
N ASN A 121 -9.69 12.30 10.93
CA ASN A 121 -10.76 12.06 9.98
C ASN A 121 -12.11 12.45 10.62
N THR A 122 -12.85 13.32 9.94
CA THR A 122 -14.13 13.90 10.41
C THR A 122 -15.34 13.04 10.05
N GLU A 123 -15.16 11.97 9.27
CA GLU A 123 -16.21 11.04 8.90
C GLU A 123 -16.77 10.28 10.11
N ALA A 124 -18.05 9.91 10.04
CA ALA A 124 -18.80 9.41 11.19
C ALA A 124 -18.19 8.16 11.84
N TRP A 125 -17.62 7.27 11.03
CA TRP A 125 -16.99 6.03 11.47
C TRP A 125 -15.64 6.25 12.18
N ALA A 126 -14.85 7.24 11.74
CA ALA A 126 -13.49 7.47 12.22
C ALA A 126 -13.43 8.46 13.39
N LYS A 127 -14.45 9.30 13.53
CA LYS A 127 -14.52 10.42 14.48
C LYS A 127 -14.11 10.06 15.91
N ASN A 128 -14.46 8.85 16.36
CA ASN A 128 -14.23 8.39 17.73
C ASN A 128 -13.05 7.43 17.88
N LEU A 129 -12.41 7.01 16.78
CA LEU A 129 -11.30 6.08 16.83
C LEU A 129 -10.10 6.74 17.50
N LYS A 130 -9.50 6.05 18.48
CA LYS A 130 -8.25 6.50 19.10
C LYS A 130 -7.10 5.61 18.64
N GLN A 131 -5.93 6.21 18.45
CA GLN A 131 -4.74 5.45 18.06
C GLN A 131 -4.43 4.32 19.06
N LYS A 132 -4.71 4.56 20.35
CA LYS A 132 -4.52 3.58 21.44
C LYS A 132 -5.41 2.34 21.36
N ASP A 133 -6.46 2.37 20.52
CA ASP A 133 -7.37 1.25 20.33
C ASP A 133 -6.78 0.20 19.37
N PHE A 134 -5.63 0.51 18.76
CA PHE A 134 -4.93 -0.33 17.80
C PHE A 134 -3.50 -0.64 18.23
N GLU A 135 -3.00 -1.78 17.77
CA GLU A 135 -1.61 -2.21 17.93
C GLU A 135 -1.07 -2.78 16.62
N LEU A 136 0.26 -2.79 16.49
CA LEU A 136 0.97 -3.35 15.36
C LEU A 136 1.40 -4.77 15.68
N LEU A 137 1.24 -5.69 14.71
CA LEU A 137 1.86 -7.00 14.77
C LEU A 137 3.27 -6.93 14.18
N CYS A 138 4.24 -7.37 14.99
CA CYS A 138 5.63 -7.41 14.59
C CYS A 138 5.96 -8.80 14.01
N PRO A 139 6.88 -8.91 13.03
CA PRO A 139 7.29 -10.20 12.46
C PRO A 139 7.89 -11.19 13.47
N ASP A 140 8.33 -10.72 14.64
CA ASP A 140 8.88 -11.53 15.75
C ASP A 140 7.81 -12.14 16.67
N GLY A 141 6.53 -11.97 16.33
CA GLY A 141 5.39 -12.46 17.12
C GLY A 141 4.93 -11.50 18.21
N THR A 142 5.67 -10.41 18.48
CA THR A 142 5.30 -9.41 19.48
C THR A 142 4.28 -8.41 18.95
N ARG A 143 3.73 -7.59 19.86
CA ARG A 143 2.82 -6.49 19.56
C ARG A 143 3.41 -5.19 20.09
N LYS A 144 3.28 -4.11 19.33
CA LYS A 144 3.73 -2.78 19.76
C LYS A 144 2.70 -1.69 19.48
N PRO A 145 2.74 -0.57 20.22
CA PRO A 145 1.91 0.60 19.91
C PRO A 145 2.13 1.09 18.48
N VAL A 146 1.10 1.72 17.89
CA VAL A 146 1.17 2.32 16.55
C VAL A 146 2.28 3.37 16.44
N THR A 147 2.69 4.00 17.53
CA THR A 147 3.80 4.97 17.57
C THR A 147 5.17 4.34 17.29
N GLU A 148 5.32 3.03 17.47
CA GLU A 148 6.61 2.33 17.40
C GLU A 148 6.84 1.61 16.06
N ALA A 149 6.18 2.05 14.99
CA ALA A 149 6.30 1.44 13.66
C ALA A 149 7.74 1.35 13.14
N HIS A 150 8.64 2.27 13.54
CA HIS A 150 10.06 2.20 13.18
C HIS A 150 10.74 0.89 13.65
N SER A 151 10.29 0.30 14.76
CA SER A 151 10.81 -0.93 15.35
C SER A 151 9.85 -2.13 15.22
N CYS A 152 8.68 -1.92 14.60
CA CYS A 152 7.66 -2.92 14.38
C CYS A 152 6.89 -2.63 13.09
N HIS A 153 7.42 -3.14 11.99
CA HIS A 153 6.83 -3.09 10.67
C HIS A 153 7.17 -4.36 9.89
N LEU A 154 6.39 -4.66 8.85
CA LEU A 154 6.61 -5.83 8.01
C LEU A 154 7.74 -5.62 7.00
N ALA A 155 7.78 -4.41 6.41
CA ALA A 155 8.84 -3.98 5.50
C ALA A 155 8.81 -2.46 5.33
N THR A 156 9.93 -1.90 4.91
CA THR A 156 9.98 -0.54 4.36
C THR A 156 9.78 -0.62 2.85
N VAL A 157 8.85 0.18 2.32
CA VAL A 157 8.54 0.20 0.89
C VAL A 157 8.81 1.60 0.35
N PRO A 158 9.45 1.75 -0.83
CA PRO A 158 9.61 3.07 -1.41
C PRO A 158 8.27 3.71 -1.76
N ASN A 159 8.29 5.03 -1.91
CA ASN A 159 7.13 5.79 -2.34
C ASN A 159 6.69 5.41 -3.77
N HIS A 160 5.48 5.80 -4.16
CA HIS A 160 5.04 5.62 -5.53
C HIS A 160 5.99 6.38 -6.49
N ALA A 161 6.23 5.82 -7.67
CA ALA A 161 7.14 6.39 -8.65
C ALA A 161 6.48 6.48 -10.03
N VAL A 162 6.85 7.52 -10.77
CA VAL A 162 6.54 7.63 -12.19
C VAL A 162 7.53 6.76 -12.97
N VAL A 163 6.99 5.81 -13.73
CA VAL A 163 7.77 4.95 -14.62
C VAL A 163 7.58 5.36 -16.06
N SER A 164 8.65 5.30 -16.85
CA SER A 164 8.60 5.56 -18.28
C SER A 164 9.62 4.68 -19.01
N ARG A 165 9.51 4.63 -20.33
CA ARG A 165 10.53 3.98 -21.16
C ARG A 165 11.84 4.75 -21.09
N LYS A 166 12.96 4.04 -21.25
CA LYS A 166 14.32 4.60 -21.16
C LYS A 166 14.51 5.81 -22.09
N ASP A 167 13.92 5.78 -23.29
CA ASP A 167 14.00 6.85 -24.29
C ASP A 167 13.20 8.11 -23.93
N LYS A 168 12.25 8.02 -23.00
CA LYS A 168 11.39 9.13 -22.57
C LYS A 168 11.63 9.59 -21.13
N ALA A 169 12.40 8.84 -20.34
CA ALA A 169 12.59 9.11 -18.91
C ALA A 169 13.06 10.54 -18.62
N ASP A 170 14.08 11.04 -19.32
CA ASP A 170 14.59 12.39 -19.11
C ASP A 170 13.59 13.48 -19.52
N PHE A 171 12.86 13.25 -20.62
CA PHE A 171 11.84 14.17 -21.10
C PHE A 171 10.66 14.25 -20.12
N VAL A 172 10.12 13.10 -19.70
CA VAL A 172 9.02 13.02 -18.74
C VAL A 172 9.42 13.67 -17.42
N ARG A 173 10.63 13.39 -16.92
CA ARG A 173 11.15 14.04 -15.71
C ARG A 173 11.15 15.56 -15.86
N ARG A 174 11.71 16.10 -16.95
CA ARG A 174 11.76 17.55 -17.18
C ARG A 174 10.37 18.19 -17.23
N ILE A 175 9.43 17.56 -17.93
CA ILE A 175 8.05 18.06 -18.03
C ILE A 175 7.39 18.04 -16.65
N LEU A 176 7.49 16.94 -15.89
CA LEU A 176 6.87 16.85 -14.57
C LEU A 176 7.44 17.86 -13.58
N PHE A 177 8.76 18.13 -13.61
CA PHE A 177 9.34 19.19 -12.79
C PHE A 177 8.77 20.56 -13.16
N ASN A 178 8.62 20.88 -14.43
CA ASN A 178 7.98 22.13 -14.86
C ASN A 178 6.50 22.19 -14.40
N GLN A 179 5.73 21.12 -14.62
CA GLN A 179 4.32 21.08 -14.26
C GLN A 179 4.08 21.18 -12.74
N GLN A 180 4.93 20.59 -11.89
CA GLN A 180 4.78 20.75 -10.43
C GLN A 180 5.19 22.12 -9.92
N GLU A 181 6.07 22.86 -10.60
CA GLU A 181 6.38 24.27 -10.26
C GLU A 181 5.18 25.18 -10.54
N LEU A 182 4.32 24.81 -11.48
CA LEU A 182 3.07 25.53 -11.76
C LEU A 182 1.92 25.04 -10.88
N PHE A 183 1.71 23.73 -10.78
CA PHE A 183 0.48 23.12 -10.24
C PHE A 183 0.69 22.25 -8.99
N GLY A 184 1.92 22.13 -8.50
CA GLY A 184 2.23 21.40 -7.27
C GLY A 184 1.76 22.15 -6.01
N ARG A 185 1.99 21.58 -4.82
CA ARG A 185 1.52 22.16 -3.54
C ARG A 185 1.92 23.62 -3.31
N ASN A 186 3.08 24.03 -3.83
CA ASN A 186 3.62 25.39 -3.75
C ASN A 186 3.70 26.07 -5.14
N GLY A 187 2.91 25.60 -6.11
CA GLY A 187 3.00 26.06 -7.49
C GLY A 187 2.38 27.44 -7.73
N PHE A 188 2.90 28.15 -8.73
CA PHE A 188 2.45 29.52 -9.08
C PHE A 188 0.98 29.59 -9.52
N GLU A 189 0.46 28.54 -10.13
CA GLU A 189 -0.90 28.42 -10.67
C GLU A 189 -1.75 27.39 -9.90
N TYR A 190 -1.43 27.15 -8.62
CA TYR A 190 -2.15 26.17 -7.79
C TYR A 190 -3.66 26.37 -7.77
N LEU A 191 -4.16 27.62 -7.83
CA LEU A 191 -5.59 27.90 -7.84
C LEU A 191 -6.29 27.49 -9.15
N MET A 192 -5.55 27.35 -10.25
CA MET A 192 -6.10 26.92 -11.54
C MET A 192 -6.21 25.40 -11.62
N PHE A 193 -5.18 24.71 -11.15
CA PHE A 193 -5.14 23.25 -11.15
C PHE A 193 -4.24 22.73 -10.03
N GLN A 194 -4.71 21.73 -9.30
CA GLN A 194 -3.95 21.09 -8.23
C GLN A 194 -3.50 19.70 -8.68
N LEU A 195 -2.21 19.54 -8.96
CA LEU A 195 -1.64 18.29 -9.50
C LEU A 195 -1.69 17.13 -8.51
N PHE A 196 -1.62 17.42 -7.20
CA PHE A 196 -1.57 16.44 -6.11
C PHE A 196 -2.79 16.52 -5.19
N GLU A 197 -3.92 17.01 -5.67
CA GLU A 197 -5.15 17.09 -4.89
C GLU A 197 -6.33 16.62 -5.75
N SER A 198 -7.09 15.66 -5.23
CA SER A 198 -8.21 15.07 -5.94
C SER A 198 -9.42 14.83 -5.04
N SER A 199 -9.55 15.59 -3.95
CA SER A 199 -10.65 15.48 -2.99
C SER A 199 -10.77 14.07 -2.42
N THR A 200 -9.66 13.58 -1.84
CA THR A 200 -9.51 12.21 -1.31
C THR A 200 -9.74 11.13 -2.37
N LYS A 201 -9.36 11.44 -3.61
CA LYS A 201 -9.36 10.70 -4.89
C LYS A 201 -8.16 9.78 -5.18
N ASP A 202 -6.99 10.17 -4.67
CA ASP A 202 -5.68 9.69 -5.16
C ASP A 202 -5.67 9.55 -6.71
N LEU A 203 -6.24 10.52 -7.43
CA LEU A 203 -6.31 10.50 -8.90
C LEU A 203 -4.98 10.92 -9.50
N LEU A 204 -4.38 10.03 -10.31
CA LEU A 204 -3.03 10.14 -10.90
C LEU A 204 -1.90 10.07 -9.86
N PHE A 205 -1.94 10.94 -8.86
CA PHE A 205 -1.01 10.99 -7.73
C PHE A 205 -1.78 10.79 -6.42
N SER A 206 -1.08 10.35 -5.39
CA SER A 206 -1.69 10.30 -4.06
C SER A 206 -1.87 11.72 -3.52
N ASP A 207 -3.01 11.99 -2.88
CA ASP A 207 -3.33 13.33 -2.36
C ASP A 207 -2.34 13.73 -1.25
N ASP A 208 -1.71 12.78 -0.57
CA ASP A 208 -0.63 13.05 0.40
C ASP A 208 0.74 13.36 -0.25
N THR A 209 0.83 13.52 -1.57
CA THR A 209 2.08 13.85 -2.27
C THR A 209 2.47 15.31 -2.05
N GLU A 210 3.63 15.54 -1.44
CA GLU A 210 4.19 16.89 -1.26
C GLU A 210 4.82 17.42 -2.56
N CYS A 211 5.60 16.58 -3.25
CA CYS A 211 6.27 16.91 -4.50
C CYS A 211 6.77 15.66 -5.24
N LEU A 212 7.24 15.84 -6.47
CA LEU A 212 8.02 14.83 -7.20
C LEU A 212 9.51 15.08 -7.00
N ALA A 213 10.19 14.11 -6.39
CA ALA A 213 11.62 14.17 -6.08
C ALA A 213 12.47 13.40 -7.10
N ASN A 214 13.75 13.78 -7.22
CA ASN A 214 14.68 13.10 -8.11
C ASN A 214 15.15 11.77 -7.50
N LEU A 215 15.23 10.72 -8.31
CA LEU A 215 15.66 9.37 -7.89
C LEU A 215 17.16 9.27 -7.57
N GLN A 216 17.95 10.31 -7.87
CA GLN A 216 19.40 10.31 -7.69
C GLN A 216 20.05 9.11 -8.43
N ASN A 217 20.69 8.19 -7.71
CA ASN A 217 21.33 6.99 -8.25
C ASN A 217 20.37 5.77 -8.33
N LYS A 218 19.11 5.90 -7.91
CA LYS A 218 18.10 4.83 -7.88
C LYS A 218 17.30 4.75 -9.20
N THR A 219 18.00 4.69 -10.33
CA THR A 219 17.39 4.77 -11.68
C THR A 219 16.90 3.44 -12.25
N THR A 220 17.20 2.31 -11.59
CA THR A 220 16.64 0.99 -11.93
C THR A 220 15.63 0.56 -10.88
N TYR A 221 14.69 -0.31 -11.26
CA TYR A 221 13.67 -0.78 -10.32
C TYR A 221 14.30 -1.52 -9.13
N GLU A 222 15.42 -2.23 -9.33
CA GLU A 222 16.09 -2.93 -8.23
C GLU A 222 16.66 -1.95 -7.19
N LYS A 223 17.33 -0.89 -7.64
CA LYS A 223 17.89 0.14 -6.76
C LYS A 223 16.81 0.99 -6.10
N PHE A 224 15.69 1.20 -6.81
CA PHE A 224 14.55 1.95 -6.30
C PHE A 224 13.77 1.17 -5.23
N LEU A 225 13.43 -0.09 -5.53
CA LEU A 225 12.67 -0.96 -4.63
C LEU A 225 13.49 -1.43 -3.42
N GLY A 226 14.79 -1.66 -3.61
CA GLY A 226 15.66 -2.15 -2.56
C GLY A 226 15.54 -3.66 -2.31
N PRO A 227 16.51 -4.26 -1.59
CA PRO A 227 16.64 -5.70 -1.46
C PRO A 227 15.48 -6.35 -0.71
N GLU A 228 15.01 -5.74 0.39
CA GLU A 228 13.92 -6.27 1.23
C GLU A 228 12.62 -6.46 0.42
N TYR A 229 12.24 -5.46 -0.37
CA TYR A 229 11.07 -5.53 -1.23
C TYR A 229 11.22 -6.60 -2.31
N LEU A 230 12.41 -6.68 -2.94
CA LEU A 230 12.67 -7.67 -3.99
C LEU A 230 12.63 -9.10 -3.46
N VAL A 231 13.11 -9.35 -2.24
CA VAL A 231 13.02 -10.66 -1.59
C VAL A 231 11.55 -11.03 -1.33
N ALA A 232 10.75 -10.11 -0.79
CA ALA A 232 9.32 -10.36 -0.59
C ALA A 232 8.59 -10.67 -1.91
N MET A 233 8.90 -9.92 -2.97
CA MET A 233 8.36 -10.16 -4.31
C MET A 233 8.84 -11.49 -4.92
N ALA A 234 10.11 -11.86 -4.72
CA ALA A 234 10.65 -13.12 -5.20
C ALA A 234 9.96 -14.32 -4.52
N ASN A 235 9.69 -14.21 -3.22
CA ASN A 235 8.94 -15.21 -2.47
C ASN A 235 7.50 -15.32 -2.96
N LEU A 236 6.86 -14.21 -3.31
CA LEU A 236 5.48 -14.21 -3.79
C LEU A 236 5.36 -14.61 -5.27
N LYS A 237 6.42 -14.45 -6.06
CA LYS A 237 6.44 -14.70 -7.52
C LYS A 237 5.83 -16.05 -7.95
N PRO A 238 6.09 -17.19 -7.29
CA PRO A 238 5.49 -18.48 -7.67
C PRO A 238 3.95 -18.48 -7.56
N CYS A 239 3.39 -17.59 -6.74
CA CYS A 239 1.95 -17.48 -6.50
C CYS A 239 1.27 -16.40 -7.34
N LEU A 240 2.04 -15.58 -8.07
CA LEU A 240 1.49 -14.52 -8.91
C LEU A 240 1.27 -15.06 -10.32
N THR A 241 0.01 -15.15 -10.72
CA THR A 241 -0.38 -15.35 -12.12
C THR A 241 -0.59 -13.98 -12.76
N SER A 242 0.36 -13.52 -13.57
CA SER A 242 0.24 -12.26 -14.31
C SER A 242 0.60 -12.47 -15.76
N GLU A 243 -0.41 -12.41 -16.63
CA GLU A 243 -0.24 -12.52 -18.08
C GLU A 243 0.75 -11.47 -18.60
N LEU A 244 0.73 -10.26 -18.03
CA LEU A 244 1.68 -9.20 -18.39
C LEU A 244 3.11 -9.57 -18.01
N LEU A 245 3.34 -10.17 -16.83
CA LEU A 245 4.66 -10.63 -16.42
C LEU A 245 5.17 -11.74 -17.34
N GLU A 246 4.29 -12.68 -17.72
CA GLU A 246 4.60 -13.75 -18.66
C GLU A 246 4.98 -13.17 -20.03
N ALA A 247 4.19 -12.25 -20.57
CA ALA A 247 4.48 -11.57 -21.83
C ALA A 247 5.82 -10.80 -21.78
N CYS A 248 6.08 -10.07 -20.70
CA CYS A 248 7.34 -9.32 -20.51
C CYS A 248 8.57 -10.23 -20.36
N THR A 249 8.40 -11.46 -19.88
CA THR A 249 9.50 -12.41 -19.62
C THR A 249 9.64 -13.48 -20.69
N PHE A 250 8.71 -13.53 -21.66
CA PHE A 250 8.68 -14.54 -22.73
C PHE A 250 10.02 -14.66 -23.49
N HIS A 251 10.60 -13.52 -23.89
CA HIS A 251 11.88 -13.48 -24.62
C HIS A 251 13.13 -13.59 -23.72
N ARG A 252 12.96 -13.72 -22.40
CA ARG A 252 14.07 -13.89 -21.44
C ARG A 252 14.28 -15.34 -21.02
N LYS A 253 13.53 -16.28 -21.61
CA LYS A 253 13.71 -17.72 -21.46
C LYS A 253 14.69 -18.26 -22.49
#